data_AF-A0A3L7WPS6-F1
#
_entry.id   AF-A0A3L7WPS6-F1
#
_cell.length_a   1.000
_cell.length_b   1.000
_cell.length_c   1.000
_cell.angle_alpha   90.00
_cell.angle_beta   90.00
_cell.angle_gamma   90.00
#
_symmetry.space_group_name_H-M   'P 1'
#
loop_
_entity.id
_entity.type
_entity.pdbx_description
1 polymer ?
#
loop_
_entity_poly.entity_id
_entity_poly.type
_entity_poly.pdbx_seq_one_letter_code
_entity_poly.pdbx_strand_id
1 'polypeptide(L)'
;MNVAKLHPGEVDINAALVQQLLHQQAPAWADQILTLVDSAGTDHVLYMLGADMVVRLPRIGWADDQAARESAWLPIIAPFLPVAVPQPVFLGTPTHAYPWHWSIYRWLPGDDALASPPTDEREAARTVASIVAGMRRVPPTG
;
A
#
# COMPACT_ATOMS: atom_id res chain seq x y z
N MET A 1 -18.21 -10.34 -2.95
CA MET A 1 -17.64 -11.56 -2.34
C MET A 1 -16.53 -11.15 -1.39
N ASN A 2 -16.33 -11.88 -0.29
CA ASN A 2 -15.23 -11.62 0.65
C ASN A 2 -13.92 -12.14 0.08
N VAL A 3 -12.82 -11.47 0.43
CA VAL A 3 -11.47 -11.94 0.14
C VAL A 3 -11.15 -13.18 0.98
N ALA A 4 -10.45 -14.14 0.38
CA ALA A 4 -10.03 -15.36 1.06
C ALA A 4 -9.05 -15.07 2.21
N LYS A 5 -9.16 -15.86 3.27
CA LYS A 5 -8.37 -15.73 4.50
C LYS A 5 -7.03 -16.46 4.37
N LEU A 6 -5.96 -15.89 4.93
CA LEU A 6 -4.64 -16.54 4.99
C LEU A 6 -4.27 -16.95 6.42
N HIS A 7 -4.78 -16.23 7.42
CA HIS A 7 -4.48 -16.42 8.82
C HIS A 7 -5.75 -16.53 9.68
N PRO A 8 -5.68 -17.22 10.83
CA PRO A 8 -6.71 -17.13 11.85
C PRO A 8 -6.84 -15.69 12.37
N GLY A 9 -8.08 -15.23 12.57
CA GLY A 9 -8.34 -13.91 13.18
C GLY A 9 -8.32 -12.73 12.20
N GLU A 10 -8.27 -12.98 10.89
CA GLU A 10 -8.42 -11.92 9.91
C GLU A 10 -9.85 -11.35 9.85
N VAL A 11 -9.98 -10.05 9.56
CA VAL A 11 -11.30 -9.39 9.38
C VAL A 11 -11.84 -9.63 7.98
N ASP A 12 -13.16 -9.69 7.84
CA ASP A 12 -13.81 -9.88 6.54
C ASP A 12 -13.72 -8.60 5.71
N ILE A 13 -12.99 -8.66 4.60
CA ILE A 13 -12.81 -7.53 3.68
C ILE A 13 -13.52 -7.86 2.37
N ASN A 14 -14.33 -6.91 1.90
CA ASN A 14 -14.98 -6.95 0.60
C ASN A 14 -15.14 -5.53 0.05
N ALA A 15 -15.54 -5.41 -1.22
CA ALA A 15 -15.71 -4.11 -1.88
C ALA A 15 -16.74 -3.21 -1.17
N ALA A 16 -17.80 -3.77 -0.58
CA ALA A 16 -18.82 -2.99 0.12
C ALA A 16 -18.26 -2.33 1.39
N LEU A 17 -17.40 -3.04 2.14
CA LEU A 17 -16.67 -2.47 3.27
C LEU A 17 -15.78 -1.31 2.80
N VAL A 18 -15.00 -1.52 1.74
CA VAL A 18 -14.10 -0.49 1.20
C VAL A 18 -14.89 0.74 0.77
N GLN A 19 -16.01 0.56 0.07
CA GLN A 19 -16.86 1.68 -0.35
C GLN A 19 -17.47 2.41 0.84
N GLN A 20 -17.91 1.69 1.89
CA GLN A 20 -18.39 2.31 3.12
C GLN A 20 -17.30 3.17 3.78
N LEU A 21 -16.06 2.68 3.86
CA LEU A 21 -14.93 3.43 4.43
C LEU A 21 -14.61 4.68 3.60
N LEU A 22 -14.64 4.58 2.27
CA LEU A 22 -14.46 5.73 1.38
C LEU A 22 -15.56 6.78 1.56
N HIS A 23 -16.83 6.39 1.60
CA HIS A 23 -17.93 7.35 1.85
C HIS A 23 -17.79 8.04 3.21
N GLN A 24 -17.32 7.34 4.24
CA GLN A 24 -17.22 7.89 5.59
C GLN A 24 -16.03 8.83 5.76
N GLN A 25 -14.86 8.49 5.20
CA GLN A 25 -13.61 9.18 5.53
C GLN A 25 -12.90 9.80 4.32
N ALA A 26 -13.20 9.37 3.10
CA ALA A 26 -12.51 9.79 1.90
C ALA A 26 -13.50 10.08 0.74
N PRO A 27 -14.48 10.98 0.95
CA PRO A 27 -15.63 11.15 0.05
C PRO A 27 -15.26 11.57 -1.37
N ALA A 28 -14.09 12.19 -1.55
CA ALA A 28 -13.57 12.57 -2.87
C ALA A 28 -13.38 11.38 -3.84
N TRP A 29 -13.27 10.16 -3.32
CA TRP A 29 -13.07 8.95 -4.12
C TRP A 29 -14.17 7.90 -3.90
N ALA A 30 -15.26 8.23 -3.22
CA ALA A 30 -16.24 7.24 -2.79
C ALA A 30 -16.99 6.58 -3.95
N ASP A 31 -17.10 7.26 -5.09
CA ASP A 31 -17.79 6.76 -6.29
C ASP A 31 -16.82 6.17 -7.33
N GLN A 32 -15.53 6.04 -7.01
CA GLN A 32 -14.53 5.46 -7.90
C GLN A 32 -14.70 3.94 -8.02
N ILE A 33 -14.32 3.40 -9.18
CA ILE A 33 -14.36 1.96 -9.43
C ILE A 33 -13.36 1.26 -8.51
N LEU A 34 -13.82 0.21 -7.83
CA LEU A 34 -13.01 -0.67 -7.00
C LEU A 34 -12.76 -1.99 -7.72
N THR A 35 -11.48 -2.36 -7.87
CA THR A 35 -11.09 -3.67 -8.42
C THR A 35 -10.13 -4.35 -7.46
N LEU A 36 -10.48 -5.56 -7.01
CA LEU A 36 -9.60 -6.34 -6.15
C LEU A 36 -8.30 -6.65 -6.90
N VAL A 37 -7.16 -6.34 -6.29
CA VAL A 37 -5.84 -6.71 -6.82
C VAL A 37 -5.57 -8.15 -6.42
N ASP A 38 -5.22 -8.97 -7.40
CA ASP A 38 -4.66 -10.29 -7.12
C ASP A 38 -3.25 -10.11 -6.54
N SER A 39 -3.12 -10.29 -5.23
CA SER A 39 -1.88 -10.01 -4.50
C SER A 39 -1.57 -11.16 -3.56
N ALA A 40 -0.30 -11.58 -3.55
CA ALA A 40 0.25 -12.53 -2.59
C ALA A 40 0.52 -11.92 -1.20
N GLY A 41 0.09 -10.67 -0.94
CA GLY A 41 0.31 -9.97 0.31
C GLY A 41 -0.39 -10.65 1.49
N THR A 42 0.38 -11.00 2.53
CA THR A 42 -0.13 -11.65 3.76
C THR A 42 -0.76 -10.67 4.74
N ASP A 43 -0.31 -9.42 4.73
CA ASP A 43 -0.72 -8.42 5.71
C ASP A 43 -1.87 -7.54 5.24
N HIS A 44 -1.99 -7.32 3.93
CA HIS A 44 -2.94 -6.35 3.37
C HIS A 44 -3.80 -6.97 2.27
N VAL A 45 -5.06 -6.55 2.21
CA VAL A 45 -5.92 -6.65 1.03
C VAL A 45 -5.79 -5.35 0.24
N LEU A 46 -5.66 -5.48 -1.08
CA LEU A 46 -5.46 -4.36 -1.99
C LEU A 46 -6.64 -4.21 -2.95
N TYR A 47 -7.18 -3.00 -3.06
CA TYR A 47 -8.16 -2.65 -4.09
C TYR A 47 -7.63 -1.50 -4.93
N MET A 48 -7.54 -1.68 -6.25
CA MET A 48 -7.40 -0.55 -7.17
C MET A 48 -8.60 0.37 -6.99
N LEU A 49 -8.32 1.67 -6.95
CA LEU A 49 -9.27 2.74 -6.79
C LEU A 49 -9.14 3.68 -7.99
N GLY A 50 -10.10 3.61 -8.91
CA GLY A 50 -10.00 4.30 -10.19
C GLY A 50 -8.81 3.76 -11.01
N ALA A 51 -8.08 4.66 -11.67
CA ALA A 51 -7.03 4.28 -12.62
C ALA A 51 -5.62 4.24 -12.00
N ASP A 52 -5.37 4.99 -10.93
CA ASP A 52 -4.01 5.34 -10.49
C ASP A 52 -3.83 5.33 -8.97
N MET A 53 -4.76 4.73 -8.22
CA MET A 53 -4.66 4.61 -6.76
C MET A 53 -4.96 3.19 -6.29
N VAL A 54 -4.52 2.89 -5.08
CA VAL A 54 -4.77 1.63 -4.40
C VAL A 54 -5.15 1.88 -2.95
N VAL A 55 -6.24 1.24 -2.51
CA VAL A 55 -6.61 1.11 -1.10
C VAL A 55 -5.85 -0.07 -0.51
N ARG A 56 -5.13 0.15 0.58
CA ARG A 56 -4.44 -0.87 1.37
C ARG A 56 -5.18 -1.04 2.70
N LEU A 57 -5.71 -2.23 2.92
CA LEU A 57 -6.41 -2.58 4.16
C LEU A 57 -5.63 -3.69 4.86
N PRO A 58 -5.03 -3.45 6.05
CA PRO A 58 -4.61 -4.54 6.92
C PRO A 58 -5.69 -5.62 7.00
N ARG A 59 -5.29 -6.88 6.91
CA ARG A 59 -6.20 -8.02 7.07
C ARG A 59 -6.11 -8.64 8.46
N ILE A 60 -5.12 -8.22 9.26
CA ILE A 60 -4.82 -8.77 10.58
C ILE A 60 -4.17 -7.73 11.50
N GLY A 61 -4.37 -7.89 12.82
CA GLY A 61 -4.06 -6.86 13.81
C GLY A 61 -2.58 -6.48 13.94
N TRP A 62 -1.64 -7.37 13.63
CA TRP A 62 -0.22 -7.02 13.64
C TRP A 62 0.19 -6.04 12.53
N ALA A 63 -0.67 -5.84 11.53
CA ALA A 63 -0.42 -4.92 10.42
C ALA A 63 -1.05 -3.53 10.62
N ASP A 64 -1.79 -3.29 11.70
CA ASP A 64 -2.50 -2.02 11.95
C ASP A 64 -1.57 -0.79 11.86
N ASP A 65 -0.44 -0.84 12.56
CA ASP A 65 0.50 0.28 12.62
C ASP A 65 1.25 0.55 11.30
N GLN A 66 1.17 -0.35 10.31
CA GLN A 66 1.95 -0.22 9.07
C GLN A 66 1.49 1.00 8.25
N ALA A 67 0.18 1.22 8.14
CA ALA A 67 -0.37 2.36 7.38
C ALA A 67 0.10 3.71 7.96
N ALA A 68 0.03 3.86 9.29
CA ALA A 68 0.48 5.08 9.96
C ALA A 68 2.00 5.28 9.83
N ARG A 69 2.78 4.20 9.96
CA ARG A 69 4.24 4.24 9.81
C ARG A 69 4.68 4.61 8.40
N GLU A 70 4.09 3.99 7.40
CA GLU A 70 4.37 4.29 6.00
C GLU A 70 3.98 5.74 5.65
N SER A 71 2.82 6.21 6.13
CA SER A 71 2.38 7.61 5.96
C SER A 71 3.38 8.63 6.52
N ALA A 72 3.97 8.34 7.69
CA ALA A 72 4.96 9.21 8.32
C ALA A 72 6.32 9.16 7.60
N TRP A 73 6.79 7.98 7.20
CA TRP A 73 8.18 7.79 6.76
C TRP A 73 8.39 7.89 5.25
N LEU A 74 7.42 7.50 4.41
CA LEU A 74 7.62 7.52 2.96
C LEU A 74 7.90 8.93 2.40
N PRO A 75 7.24 10.02 2.85
CA PRO A 75 7.59 11.36 2.42
C PRO A 75 9.01 11.78 2.80
N ILE A 76 9.54 11.26 3.92
CA ILE A 76 10.90 11.54 4.41
C ILE A 76 11.93 10.74 3.60
N ILE A 77 11.62 9.48 3.27
CA ILE A 77 12.51 8.57 2.55
C ILE A 77 12.58 8.93 1.05
N ALA A 78 11.44 9.28 0.43
CA ALA A 78 11.33 9.44 -1.01
C ALA A 78 12.39 10.36 -1.65
N PRO A 79 12.76 11.53 -1.08
CA PRO A 79 13.79 12.41 -1.65
C PRO A 79 15.19 11.79 -1.72
N PHE A 80 15.46 10.72 -0.97
CA PHE A 80 16.76 10.05 -0.94
C PHE A 80 16.88 8.91 -1.95
N LEU A 81 15.79 8.52 -2.62
CA LEU A 81 15.76 7.35 -3.47
C LEU A 81 15.83 7.74 -4.96
N PRO A 82 16.57 6.96 -5.78
CA PRO A 82 16.70 7.22 -7.22
C PRO A 82 15.48 6.74 -8.02
N VAL A 83 14.44 6.23 -7.37
CA VAL A 83 13.26 5.62 -7.98
C VAL A 83 11.99 6.16 -7.35
N ALA A 84 10.88 6.05 -8.07
CA ALA A 84 9.57 6.33 -7.52
C ALA A 84 9.22 5.33 -6.40
N VAL A 85 8.62 5.82 -5.32
CA VAL A 85 8.09 5.01 -4.22
C VAL A 85 6.60 5.29 -4.01
N PRO A 86 5.86 4.36 -3.39
CA PRO A 86 4.44 4.57 -3.12
C PRO A 86 4.23 5.90 -2.38
N GLN A 87 3.25 6.69 -2.82
CA GLN A 87 2.92 7.97 -2.21
C GLN A 87 1.61 7.82 -1.43
N PRO A 88 1.65 7.85 -0.09
CA PRO A 88 0.44 7.91 0.73
C PRO A 88 -0.31 9.21 0.41
N VAL A 89 -1.59 9.09 0.03
CA VAL A 89 -2.47 10.25 -0.21
C VAL A 89 -3.61 10.35 0.80
N PHE A 90 -3.84 9.29 1.57
CA PHE A 90 -4.85 9.26 2.61
C PHE A 90 -4.48 8.23 3.69
N LEU A 91 -4.73 8.59 4.95
CA LEU A 91 -4.66 7.70 6.10
C LEU A 91 -6.03 7.70 6.79
N GLY A 92 -6.71 6.57 6.74
CA GLY A 92 -7.97 6.33 7.41
C GLY A 92 -7.80 5.79 8.81
N THR A 93 -8.81 6.00 9.63
CA THR A 93 -8.85 5.57 11.03
C THR A 93 -9.79 4.37 11.21
N PRO A 94 -9.64 3.60 12.31
CA PRO A 94 -10.61 2.58 12.70
C PRO A 94 -12.05 3.09 12.75
N THR A 95 -13.00 2.19 12.48
CA THR A 95 -14.44 2.39 12.58
C THR A 95 -15.09 1.21 13.28
N HIS A 96 -16.40 1.30 13.55
CA HIS A 96 -17.16 0.14 14.04
C HIS A 96 -17.15 -1.04 13.05
N ALA A 97 -17.02 -0.77 11.74
CA ALA A 97 -17.04 -1.80 10.70
C ALA A 97 -15.65 -2.36 10.36
N TYR A 98 -14.57 -1.66 10.72
CA TYR A 98 -13.21 -2.02 10.39
C TYR A 98 -12.23 -1.54 11.46
N PRO A 99 -11.50 -2.43 12.15
CA PRO A 99 -10.81 -2.08 13.39
C PRO A 99 -9.44 -1.44 13.23
N TRP A 100 -8.89 -1.32 12.03
CA TRP A 100 -7.49 -0.89 11.81
C TRP A 100 -7.39 0.39 11.00
N HIS A 101 -6.22 1.01 11.05
CA HIS A 101 -5.86 2.06 10.11
C HIS A 101 -5.74 1.48 8.71
N TRP A 102 -6.25 2.21 7.74
CA TRP A 102 -6.18 1.85 6.33
C TRP A 102 -5.71 3.05 5.54
N SER A 103 -5.41 2.89 4.26
CA SER A 103 -4.73 3.95 3.53
C SER A 103 -4.98 3.89 2.03
N ILE A 104 -4.81 5.03 1.37
CA ILE A 104 -4.85 5.15 -0.08
C ILE A 104 -3.49 5.65 -0.55
N TYR A 105 -2.95 5.00 -1.58
CA TYR A 105 -1.68 5.33 -2.19
C TYR A 105 -1.85 5.60 -3.67
N ARG A 106 -0.94 6.38 -4.25
CA ARG A 106 -0.73 6.36 -5.71
C ARG A 106 -0.22 4.99 -6.13
N TRP A 107 -0.81 4.45 -7.19
CA TRP A 107 -0.35 3.23 -7.84
C TRP A 107 0.94 3.51 -8.60
N LEU A 108 1.95 2.66 -8.41
CA LEU A 108 3.15 2.68 -9.22
C LEU A 108 2.98 1.69 -10.38
N PRO A 109 2.94 2.15 -11.63
CA PRO A 109 2.91 1.24 -12.76
C PRO A 109 4.24 0.50 -12.87
N GLY A 110 4.16 -0.81 -13.12
CA GLY A 110 5.32 -1.67 -13.31
C GLY A 110 4.96 -3.13 -13.09
N ASP A 111 5.90 -4.00 -13.44
CA ASP A 111 5.80 -5.44 -13.26
C ASP A 111 6.75 -5.89 -12.14
N ASP A 112 6.38 -7.00 -11.49
CA ASP A 112 7.25 -7.65 -10.52
C ASP A 112 8.53 -8.18 -11.21
N ALA A 113 9.69 -7.88 -10.62
CA ALA A 113 10.99 -8.18 -11.23
C ALA A 113 11.33 -9.69 -11.26
N LEU A 114 10.60 -10.54 -10.52
CA LEU A 114 10.73 -11.99 -10.62
C LEU A 114 9.87 -12.52 -11.77
N ALA A 115 8.65 -11.99 -11.94
CA ALA A 115 7.77 -12.34 -13.04
C ALA A 115 8.27 -11.80 -14.40
N SER A 116 8.84 -10.59 -14.40
CA SER A 116 9.42 -9.92 -15.57
C SER A 116 10.82 -9.40 -15.25
N PRO A 117 11.85 -10.25 -15.38
CA PRO A 117 13.23 -9.87 -15.05
C PRO A 117 13.77 -8.70 -15.88
N PRO A 118 14.64 -7.86 -15.30
CA PRO A 118 15.27 -6.76 -16.02
C PRO A 118 16.15 -7.27 -17.16
N THR A 119 16.13 -6.56 -18.29
CA THR A 119 16.95 -6.89 -19.46
C THR A 119 18.44 -6.60 -19.24
N ASP A 120 18.77 -5.60 -18.42
CA ASP A 120 20.15 -5.31 -17.95
C ASP A 120 20.27 -5.54 -16.44
N GLU A 121 20.76 -6.72 -16.06
CA GLU A 121 20.98 -7.08 -14.66
C GLU A 121 22.04 -6.20 -13.97
N ARG A 122 23.02 -5.68 -14.71
CA ARG A 122 24.08 -4.83 -14.13
C ARG A 122 23.53 -3.46 -13.79
N GLU A 123 22.69 -2.91 -14.67
CA GLU A 123 21.95 -1.67 -14.37
C GLU A 123 21.04 -1.89 -13.17
N ALA A 124 20.23 -2.95 -13.17
CA ALA A 124 19.34 -3.27 -12.05
C ALA A 124 20.10 -3.39 -10.72
N ALA A 125 21.24 -4.09 -10.70
CA ALA A 125 22.09 -4.21 -9.53
C ALA A 125 22.62 -2.86 -9.03
N ARG A 126 23.02 -1.95 -9.94
CA ARG A 126 23.45 -0.59 -9.58
C ARG A 126 22.29 0.24 -9.02
N THR A 127 21.10 0.11 -9.57
CA THR A 127 19.90 0.79 -9.08
C THR A 127 19.56 0.32 -7.67
N VAL A 128 19.54 -1.00 -7.43
CA VAL A 128 19.35 -1.57 -6.08
C VAL A 128 20.42 -1.08 -5.10
N ALA A 129 21.70 -1.10 -5.51
CA ALA A 129 22.78 -0.57 -4.67
C ALA A 129 22.58 0.91 -4.32
N SER A 130 22.08 1.71 -5.26
CA SER A 130 21.77 3.12 -5.07
C SER A 130 20.57 3.36 -4.15
N ILE A 131 19.54 2.50 -4.24
CA ILE A 131 18.41 2.50 -3.29
C ILE A 131 18.90 2.23 -1.87
N VAL A 132 19.70 1.18 -1.67
CA VAL A 132 20.26 0.84 -0.34
C VAL A 132 21.14 1.96 0.20
N ALA A 133 21.97 2.57 -0.66
CA ALA A 133 22.80 3.70 -0.28
C ALA A 133 21.95 4.94 0.10
N GLY A 134 20.86 5.21 -0.64
CA GLY A 134 19.90 6.27 -0.33
C GLY A 134 19.20 6.06 1.00
N MET A 135 18.65 4.85 1.23
CA MET A 135 18.02 4.46 2.49
C MET A 135 18.93 4.68 3.70
N ARG A 136 20.22 4.34 3.59
CA ARG A 136 21.20 4.51 4.69
C ARG A 136 21.51 5.97 5.03
N ARG A 137 21.15 6.92 4.17
CA ARG A 137 21.34 8.36 4.40
C ARG A 137 20.15 9.02 5.09
N VAL A 138 19.02 8.33 5.18
CA VAL A 138 17.82 8.86 5.83
C VAL A 138 18.10 9.02 7.34
N PRO A 139 17.85 10.20 7.93
CA PRO A 139 18.00 10.40 9.37
C PRO A 139 17.10 9.43 10.16
N PRO A 140 17.60 8.79 11.22
CA PRO A 140 16.84 7.80 11.98
C PRO A 140 15.72 8.40 12.85
N THR A 141 15.63 9.74 12.96
CA THR A 141 14.68 10.45 13.82
C THR A 141 13.55 11.16 13.07
N GLY A 142 13.52 11.07 11.74
CA GLY A 142 12.60 11.86 10.90
C GLY A 142 13.03 13.32 10.77
#